data_AF-A0A510IVE8-F1
#
_entry.id   AF-A0A510IVE8-F1
#
_cell.length_a   1.000
_cell.length_b   1.000
_cell.length_c   1.000
_cell.angle_alpha   90.00
_cell.angle_beta   90.00
_cell.angle_gamma   90.00
#
_symmetry.space_group_name_H-M   'P 1'
#
loop_
_entity.id
_entity.type
_entity.pdbx_description
1 polymer ?
#
loop_
_entity_poly.entity_id
_entity_poly.type
_entity_poly.pdbx_seq_one_letter_code
_entity_poly.pdbx_strand_id
1 'polypeptide(L)'
;MGTKDNEIDSIYPDTFNKLLYECNAMLYFSLSSGYYISSAIFENLINIEVEHKRVKSAGKSKNVGFVYITKLVEIHSLLVQTIKPCTPRAAILMKETTKNPQKVNMFRSVRIYRNMLTVVIFSLLTFILFGVSPEINMETRAKYIFLELSGFSLLKILIFLMSAASLGASLACALIISYHLEKGTFDPIYASSYWIKYLFGMVFGLLSCTLFVHAISIDSDTFHEAGRPASAMLGGFSSHLFFLLVKVLIDMMESTKIKFLKIKND
;
A
#
# COMPACT_ATOMS: atom_id res chain seq x y z
N MET A 1 -35.73 36.24 16.54
CA MET A 1 -34.91 35.24 17.27
C MET A 1 -35.31 33.87 16.75
N GLY A 2 -34.65 33.35 15.70
CA GLY A 2 -35.09 32.09 15.08
C GLY A 2 -34.49 31.78 13.70
N THR A 3 -33.21 32.07 13.47
CA THR A 3 -32.57 31.94 12.15
C THR A 3 -31.13 31.41 12.22
N LYS A 4 -30.84 30.46 13.11
CA LYS A 4 -29.55 29.73 13.12
C LYS A 4 -29.66 28.20 13.12
N ASP A 5 -30.85 27.64 13.32
CA ASP A 5 -31.02 26.17 13.49
C ASP A 5 -31.40 25.43 12.19
N ASN A 6 -31.51 26.13 11.05
CA ASN A 6 -31.87 25.53 9.76
C ASN A 6 -30.66 25.23 8.85
N GLU A 7 -29.44 25.64 9.19
CA GLU A 7 -28.23 25.30 8.42
C GLU A 7 -27.59 23.98 8.82
N ILE A 8 -27.96 23.43 9.98
CA ILE A 8 -27.43 22.16 10.48
C ILE A 8 -28.09 21.00 9.70
N ASP A 9 -29.38 21.09 9.36
CA ASP A 9 -30.16 19.98 8.76
C ASP A 9 -29.76 19.57 7.32
N SER A 10 -28.93 20.35 6.59
CA SER A 10 -28.44 19.95 5.25
C SER A 10 -27.10 19.21 5.26
N ILE A 11 -26.39 19.22 6.39
CA ILE A 11 -25.00 18.71 6.50
C ILE A 11 -24.96 17.27 7.03
N TYR A 12 -25.96 16.82 7.82
CA TYR A 12 -25.93 15.51 8.50
C TYR A 12 -26.63 14.30 7.83
N PRO A 13 -27.49 14.41 6.78
CA PRO A 13 -28.10 13.20 6.21
C PRO A 13 -27.06 12.32 5.51
N ASP A 14 -26.02 12.92 4.92
CA ASP A 14 -24.95 12.17 4.24
C ASP A 14 -24.02 11.47 5.24
N THR A 15 -23.72 12.11 6.38
CA THR A 15 -22.82 11.55 7.41
C THR A 15 -23.44 10.35 8.11
N PHE A 16 -24.74 10.40 8.41
CA PHE A 16 -25.46 9.26 9.01
C PHE A 16 -25.52 8.06 8.06
N ASN A 17 -25.89 8.29 6.80
CA ASN A 17 -25.94 7.22 5.79
C ASN A 17 -24.54 6.62 5.54
N LYS A 18 -23.50 7.44 5.57
CA LYS A 18 -22.10 6.98 5.44
C LYS A 18 -21.66 6.15 6.65
N LEU A 19 -21.97 6.60 7.88
CA LEU A 19 -21.64 5.85 9.10
C LEU A 19 -22.39 4.52 9.17
N LEU A 20 -23.67 4.50 8.79
CA LEU A 20 -24.47 3.29 8.73
C LEU A 20 -23.95 2.31 7.66
N TYR A 21 -23.51 2.83 6.51
CA TYR A 21 -22.86 2.05 5.47
C TYR A 21 -21.53 1.44 5.95
N GLU A 22 -20.71 2.22 6.66
CA GLU A 22 -19.46 1.80 7.30
C GLU A 22 -19.71 0.68 8.32
N CYS A 23 -20.64 0.86 9.26
CA CYS A 23 -20.99 -0.17 10.25
C CYS A 23 -21.51 -1.45 9.57
N ASN A 24 -22.34 -1.33 8.54
CA ASN A 24 -22.83 -2.47 7.76
C ASN A 24 -21.72 -3.15 6.92
N ALA A 25 -20.64 -2.45 6.59
CA ALA A 25 -19.49 -3.04 5.92
C ALA A 25 -18.58 -3.78 6.88
N MET A 26 -18.32 -3.18 8.04
CA MET A 26 -17.62 -3.80 9.16
C MET A 26 -18.28 -5.09 9.61
N LEU A 27 -19.61 -5.07 9.79
CA LEU A 27 -20.38 -6.23 10.24
C LEU A 27 -20.34 -7.37 9.22
N TYR A 28 -20.45 -7.04 7.94
CA TYR A 28 -20.31 -8.03 6.87
C TYR A 28 -18.91 -8.66 6.87
N PHE A 29 -17.86 -7.84 7.03
CA PHE A 29 -16.48 -8.29 7.10
C PHE A 29 -16.21 -9.17 8.33
N SER A 30 -16.74 -8.82 9.50
CA SER A 30 -16.56 -9.63 10.71
C SER A 30 -17.27 -10.98 10.62
N LEU A 31 -18.49 -11.03 10.07
CA LEU A 31 -19.20 -12.28 9.78
C LEU A 31 -18.45 -13.15 8.76
N SER A 32 -17.95 -12.56 7.66
CA SER A 32 -17.24 -13.32 6.62
C SER A 32 -15.86 -13.82 7.07
N SER A 33 -15.22 -13.08 7.98
CA SER A 33 -13.86 -13.39 8.46
C SER A 33 -13.84 -14.19 9.77
N GLY A 34 -15.03 -14.57 10.29
CA GLY A 34 -15.15 -15.42 11.49
C GLY A 34 -14.92 -14.70 12.83
N TYR A 35 -14.98 -13.37 12.87
CA TYR A 35 -14.88 -12.62 14.12
C TYR A 35 -16.18 -12.74 14.92
N TYR A 36 -16.07 -12.98 16.24
CA TYR A 36 -17.22 -13.06 17.13
C TYR A 36 -17.84 -11.68 17.36
N ILE A 37 -19.10 -11.51 16.98
CA ILE A 37 -19.87 -10.29 17.20
C ILE A 37 -20.97 -10.61 18.22
N SER A 38 -21.09 -9.78 19.26
CA SER A 38 -22.20 -9.91 20.21
C SER A 38 -23.54 -9.70 19.50
N SER A 39 -24.51 -10.59 19.75
CA SER A 39 -25.86 -10.52 19.16
C SER A 39 -26.55 -9.17 19.41
N ALA A 40 -26.27 -8.53 20.54
CA ALA A 40 -26.77 -7.20 20.89
C ALA A 40 -26.34 -6.12 19.88
N ILE A 41 -25.16 -6.23 19.27
CA ILE A 41 -24.67 -5.27 18.28
C ILE A 41 -25.45 -5.43 16.96
N PHE A 42 -25.71 -6.68 16.57
CA PHE A 42 -26.46 -7.00 15.36
C PHE A 42 -27.92 -6.54 15.45
N GLU A 43 -28.59 -6.86 16.56
CA GLU A 43 -29.98 -6.46 16.81
C GLU A 43 -30.14 -4.94 16.88
N ASN A 44 -29.23 -4.25 17.60
CA ASN A 44 -29.29 -2.80 17.70
C ASN A 44 -29.06 -2.10 16.35
N LEU A 45 -28.17 -2.61 15.50
CA LEU A 45 -27.92 -2.03 14.18
C LEU A 45 -29.12 -2.23 13.25
N ILE A 46 -29.74 -3.41 13.24
CA ILE A 46 -30.96 -3.68 12.46
C ILE A 46 -32.12 -2.80 12.94
N ASN A 47 -32.30 -2.67 14.26
CA ASN A 47 -33.33 -1.82 14.83
C ASN A 47 -33.14 -0.35 14.44
N ILE A 48 -31.90 0.15 14.44
CA ILE A 48 -31.57 1.51 13.98
C ILE A 48 -31.88 1.66 12.48
N GLU A 49 -31.57 0.66 11.64
CA GLU A 49 -31.84 0.73 10.19
C GLU A 49 -33.35 0.73 9.88
N VAL A 50 -34.12 -0.13 10.56
CA VAL A 50 -35.58 -0.24 10.39
C VAL A 50 -36.29 1.02 10.88
N GLU A 51 -35.92 1.52 12.06
CA GLU A 51 -36.51 2.74 12.62
C GLU A 51 -36.13 3.98 11.80
N HIS A 52 -34.91 4.07 11.29
CA HIS A 52 -34.52 5.17 10.41
C HIS A 52 -35.33 5.17 9.09
N LYS A 53 -35.58 4.01 8.48
CA LYS A 53 -36.46 3.90 7.30
C LYS A 53 -37.89 4.35 7.62
N ARG A 54 -38.43 3.98 8.78
CA ARG A 54 -39.77 4.40 9.22
C ARG A 54 -39.87 5.90 9.49
N VAL A 55 -38.88 6.47 10.18
CA VAL A 55 -38.84 7.92 10.51
C VAL A 55 -38.72 8.77 9.25
N LYS A 56 -37.94 8.32 8.25
CA LYS A 56 -37.81 8.98 6.95
C LYS A 56 -39.12 8.97 6.16
N SER A 57 -39.92 7.92 6.28
CA SER A 57 -41.27 7.83 5.69
C SER A 57 -42.33 8.63 6.46
N ALA A 58 -42.10 8.96 7.74
CA ALA A 58 -43.08 9.60 8.61
C ALA A 58 -42.86 11.12 8.81
N GLY A 59 -41.82 11.72 8.24
CA GLY A 59 -41.59 13.18 8.23
C GLY A 59 -41.31 13.83 9.59
N LYS A 60 -41.04 13.07 10.66
CA LYS A 60 -40.77 13.60 12.02
C LYS A 60 -39.26 13.60 12.31
N SER A 61 -38.63 14.76 12.13
CA SER A 61 -37.16 14.81 11.94
C SER A 61 -36.30 15.10 13.19
N LYS A 62 -36.70 15.96 14.13
CA LYS A 62 -35.65 16.66 14.93
C LYS A 62 -35.05 15.95 16.15
N ASN A 63 -35.83 15.36 17.06
CA ASN A 63 -35.27 14.80 18.32
C ASN A 63 -34.96 13.29 18.27
N VAL A 64 -35.55 12.60 17.30
CA VAL A 64 -35.42 11.16 17.13
C VAL A 64 -33.99 10.89 16.62
N GLY A 65 -33.54 11.59 15.57
CA GLY A 65 -32.24 11.38 14.92
C GLY A 65 -31.00 11.45 15.83
N PHE A 66 -30.96 12.38 16.80
CA PHE A 66 -29.77 12.58 17.65
C PHE A 66 -29.46 11.36 18.55
N VAL A 67 -30.49 10.72 19.12
CA VAL A 67 -30.33 9.53 19.97
C VAL A 67 -29.81 8.33 19.16
N TYR A 68 -30.22 8.19 17.89
CA TYR A 68 -29.71 7.12 17.02
C TYR A 68 -28.27 7.37 16.58
N ILE A 69 -27.88 8.63 16.36
CA ILE A 69 -26.49 8.97 16.03
C ILE A 69 -25.56 8.57 17.17
N THR A 70 -25.88 8.90 18.42
CA THR A 70 -25.03 8.53 19.58
C THR A 70 -24.89 7.02 19.73
N LYS A 71 -25.99 6.27 19.63
CA LYS A 71 -25.96 4.79 19.66
C LYS A 71 -25.18 4.21 18.48
N LEU A 72 -25.29 4.79 17.29
CA LEU A 72 -24.55 4.34 16.12
C LEU A 72 -23.05 4.61 16.23
N VAL A 73 -22.65 5.72 16.87
CA VAL A 73 -21.24 6.03 17.17
C VAL A 73 -20.67 5.07 18.21
N GLU A 74 -21.43 4.73 19.26
CA GLU A 74 -21.03 3.70 20.24
C GLU A 74 -20.82 2.34 19.58
N ILE A 75 -21.77 1.91 18.75
CA ILE A 75 -21.68 0.69 17.96
C ILE A 75 -20.44 0.73 17.06
N HIS A 76 -20.23 1.82 16.32
CA HIS A 76 -19.07 1.99 15.46
C HIS A 76 -17.76 1.86 16.26
N SER A 77 -17.67 2.44 17.45
CA SER A 77 -16.49 2.34 18.31
C SER A 77 -16.20 0.90 18.76
N LEU A 78 -17.25 0.12 19.06
CA LEU A 78 -17.16 -1.29 19.44
C LEU A 78 -16.78 -2.18 18.25
N LEU A 79 -17.34 -1.92 17.05
CA LEU A 79 -16.95 -2.65 15.83
C LEU A 79 -15.50 -2.37 15.45
N VAL A 80 -15.05 -1.12 15.56
CA VAL A 80 -13.65 -0.75 15.29
C VAL A 80 -12.70 -1.49 16.23
N GLN A 81 -13.06 -1.66 17.52
CA GLN A 81 -12.24 -2.40 18.47
C GLN A 81 -12.20 -3.90 18.18
N THR A 82 -13.33 -4.50 17.81
CA THR A 82 -13.44 -5.95 17.53
C THR A 82 -12.80 -6.34 16.20
N ILE A 83 -12.72 -5.43 15.23
CA ILE A 83 -12.23 -5.70 13.87
C ILE A 83 -10.73 -5.39 13.73
N LYS A 84 -10.05 -4.89 14.78
CA LYS A 84 -8.59 -4.69 14.75
C LYS A 84 -7.87 -6.00 14.35
N PRO A 85 -6.89 -5.95 13.42
CA PRO A 85 -6.23 -4.75 12.86
C PRO A 85 -6.89 -4.16 11.60
N CYS A 86 -8.01 -4.70 11.12
CA CYS A 86 -8.65 -4.28 9.88
C CYS A 86 -9.29 -2.88 10.04
N THR A 87 -9.09 -2.03 9.03
CA THR A 87 -9.62 -0.66 9.04
C THR A 87 -11.07 -0.64 8.50
N PRO A 88 -11.92 0.28 9.00
CA PRO A 88 -13.27 0.54 8.47
C PRO A 88 -13.34 0.60 6.94
N ARG A 89 -12.35 1.28 6.36
CA ARG A 89 -12.23 1.54 4.94
C ARG A 89 -11.86 0.29 4.15
N ALA A 90 -11.06 -0.59 4.73
CA ALA A 90 -10.76 -1.90 4.14
C ALA A 90 -11.99 -2.82 4.15
N ALA A 91 -12.78 -2.81 5.23
CA ALA A 91 -14.03 -3.57 5.30
C ALA A 91 -15.06 -3.13 4.24
N ILE A 92 -15.19 -1.81 3.99
CA ILE A 92 -16.00 -1.29 2.87
C ILE A 92 -15.49 -1.83 1.53
N LEU A 93 -14.19 -1.71 1.29
CA LEU A 93 -13.58 -2.13 0.03
C LEU A 93 -13.79 -3.63 -0.21
N MET A 94 -13.75 -4.45 0.84
CA MET A 94 -14.03 -5.89 0.78
C MET A 94 -15.51 -6.23 0.57
N LYS A 95 -16.43 -5.49 1.22
CA LYS A 95 -17.87 -5.66 0.97
C LYS A 95 -18.24 -5.30 -0.48
N GLU A 96 -17.68 -4.22 -1.00
CA GLU A 96 -17.88 -3.81 -2.39
C GLU A 96 -17.36 -4.85 -3.39
N THR A 97 -16.25 -5.53 -3.07
CA THR A 97 -15.76 -6.65 -3.90
C THR A 97 -16.67 -7.86 -3.91
N THR A 98 -17.43 -8.11 -2.84
CA THR A 98 -18.28 -9.31 -2.73
C THR A 98 -19.64 -9.11 -3.40
N LYS A 99 -20.15 -7.87 -3.45
CA LYS A 99 -21.48 -7.56 -4.00
C LYS A 99 -21.57 -7.67 -5.54
N ASN A 100 -20.43 -7.68 -6.24
CA ASN A 100 -20.42 -7.72 -7.71
C ASN A 100 -19.44 -8.78 -8.27
N PRO A 101 -19.76 -10.08 -8.10
CA PRO A 101 -18.88 -11.17 -8.51
C PRO A 101 -18.72 -11.28 -10.03
N GLN A 102 -19.62 -10.72 -10.84
CA GLN A 102 -19.49 -10.76 -12.31
C GLN A 102 -18.59 -9.66 -12.89
N LYS A 103 -18.21 -8.67 -12.08
CA LYS A 103 -17.20 -7.65 -12.41
C LYS A 103 -15.90 -7.81 -11.62
N VAL A 104 -15.70 -8.96 -10.95
CA VAL A 104 -14.38 -9.30 -10.40
C VAL A 104 -13.47 -9.73 -11.54
N ASN A 105 -13.00 -8.74 -12.29
CA ASN A 105 -11.74 -8.85 -13.02
C ASN A 105 -10.72 -9.46 -12.06
N MET A 106 -9.99 -10.46 -12.56
CA MET A 106 -8.89 -11.21 -11.93
C MET A 106 -7.84 -10.35 -11.19
N PHE A 107 -7.89 -9.03 -11.37
CA PHE A 107 -7.04 -8.01 -10.76
C PHE A 107 -7.83 -7.24 -9.69
N ARG A 108 -7.72 -7.73 -8.45
CA ARG A 108 -8.30 -7.22 -7.20
C ARG A 108 -8.36 -5.68 -7.12
N SER A 109 -9.51 -5.17 -6.63
CA SER A 109 -10.09 -3.81 -6.61
C SER A 109 -9.26 -2.62 -6.07
N VAL A 110 -7.93 -2.68 -6.10
CA VAL A 110 -7.07 -1.61 -5.58
C VAL A 110 -6.31 -0.96 -6.75
N ARG A 111 -6.68 0.27 -7.12
CA ARG A 111 -6.09 1.00 -8.28
C ARG A 111 -4.56 1.05 -8.21
N ILE A 112 -3.99 1.26 -7.02
CA ILE A 112 -2.52 1.32 -6.85
C ILE A 112 -1.86 -0.04 -7.10
N TYR A 113 -2.49 -1.14 -6.66
CA TYR A 113 -1.99 -2.50 -6.91
C TYR A 113 -1.94 -2.80 -8.41
N ARG A 114 -3.02 -2.43 -9.13
CA ARG A 114 -3.07 -2.57 -10.60
C ARG A 114 -1.98 -1.77 -11.29
N ASN A 115 -1.79 -0.50 -10.90
CA ASN A 115 -0.78 0.34 -11.52
C ASN A 115 0.64 -0.22 -11.29
N MET A 116 0.93 -0.75 -10.10
CA MET A 116 2.22 -1.39 -9.81
C MET A 116 2.42 -2.66 -10.63
N LEU A 117 1.39 -3.50 -10.80
CA LEU A 117 1.47 -4.67 -11.68
C LEU A 117 1.66 -4.29 -13.15
N THR A 118 1.02 -3.20 -13.63
CA THR A 118 1.26 -2.68 -14.97
C THR A 118 2.72 -2.25 -15.14
N VAL A 119 3.31 -1.61 -14.12
CA VAL A 119 4.74 -1.25 -14.12
C VAL A 119 5.62 -2.50 -14.16
N VAL A 120 5.29 -3.56 -13.40
CA VAL A 120 6.04 -4.84 -13.46
C VAL A 120 6.01 -5.40 -14.88
N ILE A 121 4.84 -5.50 -15.50
CA ILE A 121 4.68 -6.06 -16.85
C ILE A 121 5.42 -5.21 -17.88
N PHE A 122 5.30 -3.89 -17.79
CA PHE A 122 5.98 -2.95 -18.68
C PHE A 122 7.51 -3.01 -18.52
N SER A 123 7.99 -3.07 -17.28
CA SER A 123 9.40 -3.23 -16.94
C SER A 123 9.95 -4.55 -17.45
N LEU A 124 9.20 -5.65 -17.28
CA LEU A 124 9.57 -6.97 -17.80
C LEU A 124 9.65 -6.98 -19.33
N LEU A 125 8.66 -6.39 -20.00
CA LEU A 125 8.66 -6.29 -21.46
C LEU A 125 9.88 -5.50 -21.93
N THR A 126 10.16 -4.37 -21.29
CA THR A 126 11.35 -3.55 -21.59
C THR A 126 12.63 -4.35 -21.35
N PHE A 127 12.74 -5.07 -20.23
CA PHE A 127 13.90 -5.88 -19.92
C PHE A 127 14.16 -6.97 -20.99
N ILE A 128 13.11 -7.65 -21.44
CA ILE A 128 13.21 -8.67 -22.50
C ILE A 128 13.57 -8.03 -23.83
N LEU A 129 12.89 -6.94 -24.23
CA LEU A 129 13.13 -6.26 -25.51
C LEU A 129 14.57 -5.77 -25.64
N PHE A 130 15.11 -5.15 -24.58
CA PHE A 130 16.49 -4.70 -24.58
C PHE A 130 17.48 -5.85 -24.37
N GLY A 131 17.14 -6.87 -23.57
CA GLY A 131 18.00 -8.03 -23.30
C GLY A 131 18.28 -8.90 -24.52
N VAL A 132 17.38 -8.92 -25.51
CA VAL A 132 17.56 -9.64 -26.79
C VAL A 132 18.35 -8.80 -27.83
N SER A 133 18.60 -7.52 -27.55
CA SER A 133 19.31 -6.64 -28.48
C SER A 133 20.77 -7.08 -28.66
N PRO A 134 21.25 -7.28 -29.91
CA PRO A 134 22.62 -7.71 -30.20
C PRO A 134 23.69 -6.68 -29.82
N GLU A 135 23.30 -5.45 -29.49
CA GLU A 135 24.24 -4.45 -28.96
C GLU A 135 24.61 -4.69 -27.48
N ILE A 136 23.85 -5.54 -26.79
CA ILE A 136 24.15 -5.98 -25.42
C ILE A 136 24.91 -7.32 -25.50
N ASN A 137 26.11 -7.27 -26.10
CA ASN A 137 27.02 -8.41 -26.14
C ASN A 137 27.63 -8.71 -24.76
N MET A 138 28.14 -9.93 -24.60
CA MET A 138 28.81 -10.43 -23.38
C MET A 138 29.88 -9.45 -22.88
N GLU A 139 30.73 -8.95 -23.78
CA GLU A 139 31.75 -7.96 -23.46
C GLU A 139 31.16 -6.63 -22.95
N THR A 140 30.12 -6.12 -23.60
CA THR A 140 29.47 -4.85 -23.21
C THR A 140 28.81 -4.97 -21.83
N ARG A 141 28.30 -6.17 -21.48
CA ARG A 141 27.75 -6.46 -20.14
C ARG A 141 28.80 -6.49 -19.05
N ALA A 142 30.03 -6.92 -19.37
CA ALA A 142 31.17 -6.99 -18.45
C ALA A 142 31.96 -5.67 -18.37
N LYS A 143 31.96 -4.85 -19.44
CA LYS A 143 32.68 -3.57 -19.51
C LYS A 143 32.18 -2.54 -18.50
N TYR A 144 33.06 -1.66 -18.07
CA TYR A 144 32.74 -0.64 -17.08
C TYR A 144 31.83 0.44 -17.68
N ILE A 145 30.61 0.55 -17.14
CA ILE A 145 29.55 1.49 -17.58
C ILE A 145 30.09 2.91 -17.76
N PHE A 146 30.94 3.39 -16.85
CA PHE A 146 31.41 4.78 -16.87
C PHE A 146 32.84 5.00 -17.39
N LEU A 147 33.61 3.93 -17.60
CA LEU A 147 35.04 4.02 -17.95
C LEU A 147 35.33 3.62 -19.40
N GLU A 148 34.55 2.71 -19.99
CA GLU A 148 34.90 2.09 -21.28
C GLU A 148 33.81 2.24 -22.35
N LEU A 149 32.59 2.61 -21.97
CA LEU A 149 31.48 2.79 -22.90
C LEU A 149 31.23 4.28 -23.18
N SER A 150 31.24 4.65 -24.46
CA SER A 150 30.89 5.99 -24.92
C SER A 150 29.70 5.94 -25.90
N GLY A 151 28.89 7.01 -25.92
CA GLY A 151 27.82 7.19 -26.89
C GLY A 151 26.54 6.40 -26.62
N PHE A 152 25.82 6.05 -27.69
CA PHE A 152 24.45 5.51 -27.64
C PHE A 152 24.36 4.10 -27.01
N SER A 153 25.45 3.33 -27.05
CA SER A 153 25.54 2.00 -26.43
C SER A 153 25.46 2.06 -24.91
N LEU A 154 25.97 3.13 -24.29
CA LEU A 154 25.86 3.35 -22.84
C LEU A 154 24.40 3.54 -22.41
N LEU A 155 23.63 4.30 -23.20
CA LEU A 155 22.23 4.54 -22.91
C LEU A 155 21.42 3.23 -22.96
N LYS A 156 21.70 2.37 -23.94
CA LYS A 156 21.03 1.06 -24.09
C LYS A 156 21.30 0.15 -22.90
N ILE A 157 22.55 0.05 -22.45
CA ILE A 157 22.87 -0.80 -21.31
C ILE A 157 22.31 -0.23 -20.00
N LEU A 158 22.29 1.09 -19.85
CA LEU A 158 21.67 1.75 -18.70
C LEU A 158 20.17 1.51 -18.66
N ILE A 159 19.46 1.62 -19.80
CA ILE A 159 18.02 1.32 -19.90
C ILE A 159 17.77 -0.16 -19.55
N PHE A 160 18.60 -1.07 -20.04
CA PHE A 160 18.52 -2.49 -19.70
C PHE A 160 18.67 -2.73 -18.19
N LEU A 161 19.72 -2.19 -17.56
CA LEU A 161 19.96 -2.33 -16.13
C LEU A 161 18.89 -1.65 -15.28
N MET A 162 18.42 -0.50 -15.73
CA MET A 162 17.36 0.28 -15.12
C MET A 162 16.02 -0.46 -15.19
N SER A 163 15.76 -1.19 -16.27
CA SER A 163 14.59 -2.07 -16.37
C SER A 163 14.68 -3.26 -15.39
N ALA A 164 15.86 -3.85 -15.20
CA ALA A 164 16.10 -4.87 -14.18
C ALA A 164 15.87 -4.33 -12.76
N ALA A 165 16.42 -3.16 -12.42
CA ALA A 165 16.21 -2.51 -11.13
C ALA A 165 14.73 -2.15 -10.88
N SER A 166 14.06 -1.64 -11.91
CA SER A 166 12.61 -1.34 -11.90
C SER A 166 11.77 -2.59 -11.65
N LEU A 167 12.15 -3.74 -12.24
CA LEU A 167 11.46 -5.01 -12.03
C LEU A 167 11.55 -5.46 -10.57
N GLY A 168 12.75 -5.42 -9.99
CA GLY A 168 12.95 -5.74 -8.57
C GLY A 168 12.15 -4.83 -7.63
N ALA A 169 12.19 -3.51 -7.87
CA ALA A 169 11.51 -2.52 -7.04
C ALA A 169 9.98 -2.60 -7.13
N SER A 170 9.44 -2.84 -8.33
CA SER A 170 8.00 -2.98 -8.55
C SER A 170 7.44 -4.27 -7.95
N LEU A 171 8.18 -5.38 -8.03
CA LEU A 171 7.82 -6.63 -7.34
C LEU A 171 7.82 -6.47 -5.82
N ALA A 172 8.83 -5.82 -5.23
CA ALA A 172 8.86 -5.54 -3.80
C ALA A 172 7.65 -4.69 -3.37
N CYS A 173 7.32 -3.64 -4.12
CA CYS A 173 6.15 -2.81 -3.84
C CYS A 173 4.83 -3.60 -3.99
N ALA A 174 4.70 -4.46 -4.99
CA ALA A 174 3.52 -5.29 -5.18
C ALA A 174 3.32 -6.27 -4.00
N LEU A 175 4.39 -6.91 -3.52
CA LEU A 175 4.33 -7.80 -2.35
C LEU A 175 3.90 -7.04 -1.09
N ILE A 176 4.47 -5.86 -0.83
CA ILE A 176 4.10 -5.02 0.32
C ILE A 176 2.61 -4.63 0.25
N ILE A 177 2.13 -4.22 -0.92
CA ILE A 177 0.71 -3.88 -1.10
C ILE A 177 -0.17 -5.10 -0.86
N SER A 178 0.21 -6.27 -1.38
CA SER A 178 -0.55 -7.52 -1.19
C SER A 178 -0.63 -7.92 0.29
N TYR A 179 0.46 -7.77 1.04
CA TYR A 179 0.51 -8.02 2.47
C TYR A 179 -0.41 -7.09 3.27
N HIS A 180 -0.37 -5.78 2.97
CA HIS A 180 -1.27 -4.82 3.63
C HIS A 180 -2.74 -5.06 3.28
N LEU A 181 -3.01 -5.55 2.07
CA LEU A 181 -4.35 -5.87 1.59
C LEU A 181 -4.90 -7.14 2.26
N GLU A 182 -4.11 -8.20 2.41
CA GLU A 182 -4.49 -9.39 3.17
C GLU A 182 -4.78 -9.08 4.63
N LYS A 183 -4.01 -8.18 5.24
CA LYS A 183 -4.21 -7.76 6.64
C LYS A 183 -5.37 -6.79 6.86
N GLY A 184 -6.06 -6.35 5.79
CA GLY A 184 -7.13 -5.35 5.92
C GLY A 184 -6.64 -3.97 6.42
N THR A 185 -5.33 -3.71 6.33
CA THR A 185 -4.69 -2.45 6.78
C THR A 185 -4.44 -1.47 5.64
N PHE A 186 -4.88 -1.82 4.43
CA PHE A 186 -4.63 -1.01 3.24
C PHE A 186 -5.44 0.30 3.28
N ASP A 187 -4.73 1.43 3.30
CA ASP A 187 -5.30 2.76 3.13
C ASP A 187 -4.82 3.41 1.82
N PRO A 188 -5.73 3.76 0.89
CA PRO A 188 -5.38 4.41 -0.38
C PRO A 188 -4.74 5.80 -0.22
N ILE A 189 -4.82 6.45 0.95
CA ILE A 189 -4.16 7.75 1.19
C ILE A 189 -2.65 7.64 0.99
N TYR A 190 -2.05 6.49 1.32
CA TYR A 190 -0.60 6.29 1.18
C TYR A 190 -0.16 5.88 -0.24
N ALA A 191 -1.03 5.97 -1.24
CA ALA A 191 -0.72 5.61 -2.64
C ALA A 191 0.57 6.29 -3.15
N SER A 192 0.74 7.59 -2.88
CA SER A 192 1.93 8.35 -3.27
C SER A 192 3.20 7.85 -2.59
N SER A 193 3.11 7.42 -1.33
CA SER A 193 4.25 6.87 -0.58
C SER A 193 4.76 5.57 -1.19
N TYR A 194 3.90 4.75 -1.78
CA TYR A 194 4.32 3.54 -2.49
C TYR A 194 5.10 3.85 -3.78
N TRP A 195 4.71 4.89 -4.52
CA TRP A 195 5.46 5.34 -5.69
C TRP A 195 6.84 5.88 -5.35
N ILE A 196 6.95 6.63 -4.25
CA ILE A 196 8.23 7.12 -3.76
C ILE A 196 9.14 5.93 -3.39
N LYS A 197 8.61 4.92 -2.68
CA LYS A 197 9.35 3.69 -2.36
C LYS A 197 9.84 2.96 -3.61
N TYR A 198 8.99 2.86 -4.64
CA TYR A 198 9.37 2.29 -5.93
C TYR A 198 10.53 3.06 -6.58
N LEU A 199 10.45 4.38 -6.64
CA LEU A 199 11.50 5.22 -7.24
C LEU A 199 12.84 5.05 -6.50
N PHE A 200 12.80 5.07 -5.17
CA PHE A 200 13.99 4.82 -4.36
C PHE A 200 14.57 3.42 -4.58
N GLY A 201 13.73 2.41 -4.74
CA GLY A 201 14.18 1.06 -5.06
C GLY A 201 14.90 0.97 -6.39
N MET A 202 14.38 1.67 -7.40
CA MET A 202 15.02 1.77 -8.72
C MET A 202 16.42 2.39 -8.64
N VAL A 203 16.57 3.49 -7.88
CA VAL A 203 17.87 4.15 -7.65
C VAL A 203 18.83 3.23 -6.90
N PHE A 204 18.37 2.58 -5.83
CA PHE A 204 19.20 1.68 -5.04
C PHE A 204 19.62 0.44 -5.83
N GLY A 205 18.76 -0.11 -6.69
CA GLY A 205 19.09 -1.21 -7.59
C GLY A 205 20.18 -0.83 -8.60
N LEU A 206 20.09 0.37 -9.19
CA LEU A 206 21.14 0.88 -10.07
C LEU A 206 22.47 1.08 -9.32
N LEU A 207 22.43 1.68 -8.14
CA LEU A 207 23.62 1.85 -7.29
C LEU A 207 24.21 0.50 -6.85
N SER A 208 23.37 -0.48 -6.54
CA SER A 208 23.82 -1.81 -6.15
C SER A 208 24.58 -2.48 -7.30
N CYS A 209 24.09 -2.39 -8.54
CA CYS A 209 24.78 -2.98 -9.67
C CYS A 209 26.12 -2.27 -10.00
N THR A 210 26.24 -0.97 -9.75
CA THR A 210 27.49 -0.23 -10.01
C THR A 210 28.52 -0.42 -8.90
N LEU A 211 28.10 -0.39 -7.63
CA LEU A 211 29.00 -0.45 -6.49
C LEU A 211 29.33 -1.89 -6.06
N PHE A 212 28.35 -2.79 -6.03
CA PHE A 212 28.53 -4.15 -5.51
C PHE A 212 29.41 -5.00 -6.43
N VAL A 213 29.25 -4.83 -7.75
CA VAL A 213 30.07 -5.52 -8.74
C VAL A 213 31.50 -4.96 -8.78
N HIS A 214 31.72 -3.72 -8.32
CA HIS A 214 33.05 -3.17 -8.15
C HIS A 214 33.72 -3.66 -6.85
N ALA A 215 32.94 -3.83 -5.77
CA ALA A 215 33.45 -4.27 -4.47
C ALA A 215 33.77 -5.78 -4.41
N ILE A 216 33.14 -6.57 -5.28
CA ILE A 216 33.29 -8.02 -5.33
C ILE A 216 34.02 -8.36 -6.63
N SER A 217 35.36 -8.34 -6.57
CA SER A 217 36.23 -8.86 -7.63
C SER A 217 36.19 -10.39 -7.61
N ILE A 218 35.09 -11.00 -8.05
CA ILE A 218 35.04 -12.45 -8.27
C ILE A 218 35.60 -12.72 -9.66
N ASP A 219 36.72 -13.45 -9.69
CA ASP A 219 37.58 -13.77 -10.84
C ASP A 219 36.90 -14.65 -11.93
N SER A 220 35.57 -14.69 -11.97
CA SER A 220 34.80 -15.46 -12.96
C SER A 220 34.00 -14.52 -13.85
N ASP A 221 34.44 -14.37 -15.10
CA ASP A 221 33.77 -13.55 -16.14
C ASP A 221 32.27 -13.89 -16.28
N THR A 222 31.91 -15.16 -16.11
CA THR A 222 30.52 -15.64 -16.19
C THR A 222 29.60 -15.05 -15.09
N PHE A 223 30.14 -14.77 -13.91
CA PHE A 223 29.38 -14.17 -12.80
C PHE A 223 29.23 -12.66 -12.99
N HIS A 224 30.18 -12.00 -13.65
CA HIS A 224 30.05 -10.59 -13.98
C HIS A 224 28.98 -10.33 -15.05
N GLU A 225 28.80 -11.24 -16.01
CA GLU A 225 27.83 -11.11 -17.11
C GLU A 225 26.37 -11.27 -16.69
N ALA A 226 26.06 -12.31 -15.90
CA ALA A 226 24.70 -12.56 -15.41
C ALA A 226 24.43 -11.90 -14.04
N GLY A 227 25.48 -11.73 -13.24
CA GLY A 227 25.37 -11.20 -11.88
C GLY A 227 25.05 -9.71 -11.83
N ARG A 228 25.39 -8.92 -12.87
CA ARG A 228 25.04 -7.49 -12.95
C ARG A 228 23.52 -7.25 -12.96
N PRO A 229 22.76 -7.69 -13.97
CA PRO A 229 21.31 -7.51 -13.97
C PRO A 229 20.63 -8.19 -12.78
N ALA A 230 21.13 -9.35 -12.33
CA ALA A 230 20.63 -10.01 -11.12
C ALA A 230 20.86 -9.16 -9.86
N SER A 231 22.04 -8.54 -9.70
CA SER A 231 22.36 -7.64 -8.58
C SER A 231 21.50 -6.36 -8.63
N ALA A 232 21.21 -5.84 -9.83
CA ALA A 232 20.31 -4.71 -10.00
C ALA A 232 18.87 -5.07 -9.54
N MET A 233 18.38 -6.25 -9.94
CA MET A 233 17.08 -6.77 -9.51
C MET A 233 17.02 -6.99 -7.99
N LEU A 234 18.05 -7.64 -7.43
CA LEU A 234 18.14 -7.90 -5.99
C LEU A 234 18.25 -6.61 -5.18
N GLY A 235 19.04 -5.64 -5.65
CA GLY A 235 19.14 -4.32 -5.05
C GLY A 235 17.79 -3.60 -5.09
N GLY A 236 17.12 -3.60 -6.24
CA GLY A 236 15.79 -3.02 -6.39
C GLY A 236 14.77 -3.61 -5.41
N PHE A 237 14.76 -4.94 -5.28
CA PHE A 237 13.89 -5.66 -4.36
C PHE A 237 14.23 -5.41 -2.88
N SER A 238 15.52 -5.47 -2.54
CA SER A 238 16.03 -5.32 -1.17
C SER A 238 16.01 -3.88 -0.66
N SER A 239 15.81 -2.89 -1.53
CA SER A 239 15.78 -1.48 -1.15
C SER A 239 14.85 -1.20 0.03
N HIS A 240 13.70 -1.87 0.09
CA HIS A 240 12.77 -1.70 1.20
C HIS A 240 13.34 -2.13 2.55
N LEU A 241 14.09 -3.24 2.57
CA LEU A 241 14.78 -3.73 3.76
C LEU A 241 15.90 -2.78 4.17
N PHE A 242 16.59 -2.17 3.21
CA PHE A 242 17.62 -1.19 3.47
C PHE A 242 17.05 0.06 4.16
N PHE A 243 15.93 0.60 3.68
CA PHE A 243 15.25 1.71 4.36
C PHE A 243 14.79 1.34 5.78
N LEU A 244 14.26 0.13 5.95
CA LEU A 244 13.87 -0.36 7.26
C LEU A 244 15.09 -0.44 8.19
N LEU A 245 16.21 -0.96 7.70
CA LEU A 245 17.46 -1.09 8.46
C LEU A 245 18.01 0.28 8.84
N VAL A 246 18.11 1.23 7.90
CA VAL A 246 18.56 2.60 8.19
C VAL A 246 17.62 3.27 9.20
N LYS A 247 16.31 3.11 9.05
CA LYS A 247 15.34 3.65 10.00
C LYS A 247 15.52 3.05 11.39
N VAL A 248 15.65 1.74 11.50
CA VAL A 248 15.88 1.06 12.78
C VAL A 248 17.18 1.54 13.42
N LEU A 249 18.25 1.75 12.64
CA LEU A 249 19.50 2.31 13.15
C LEU A 249 19.32 3.75 13.66
N ILE A 250 18.60 4.61 12.92
CA ILE A 250 18.30 5.98 13.35
C ILE A 250 17.47 5.96 14.65
N ASP A 251 16.42 5.15 14.70
CA ASP A 251 15.56 5.00 15.88
C ASP A 251 16.37 4.48 17.10
N MET A 252 17.30 3.54 16.87
CA MET A 252 18.24 3.06 17.89
C MET A 252 19.19 4.16 18.36
N MET A 253 19.71 4.99 17.46
CA MET A 253 20.58 6.12 17.79
C MET A 253 19.82 7.19 18.59
N GLU A 254 18.59 7.51 18.20
CA GLU A 254 17.73 8.46 18.93
C GLU A 254 17.38 7.94 20.33
N SER A 255 16.98 6.67 20.43
CA SER A 255 16.69 6.02 21.71
C SER A 255 17.91 6.04 22.66
N THR A 256 19.10 5.77 22.11
CA THR A 256 20.35 5.81 22.87
C THR A 256 20.67 7.24 23.33
N LYS A 257 20.50 8.25 22.46
CA LYS A 257 20.70 9.67 22.82
C LYS A 257 19.77 10.14 23.94
N ILE A 258 18.51 9.72 23.92
CA ILE A 258 17.54 10.01 25.00
C ILE A 258 17.98 9.38 26.33
N LYS A 259 18.52 8.16 26.29
CA LYS A 259 19.04 7.47 27.47
C LYS A 259 20.27 8.15 28.07
N PHE A 260 21.19 8.66 27.24
CA PHE A 260 22.35 9.42 27.69
C PHE A 260 22.00 10.80 28.27
N LEU A 261 20.98 11.48 27.73
CA LEU A 261 20.50 12.76 28.30
C LEU A 261 19.83 12.58 29.67
N LYS A 262 19.19 11.42 29.92
CA LYS A 262 18.58 11.13 31.21
C LYS A 262 19.61 10.83 32.31
N ILE A 263 20.73 10.18 31.97
CA ILE A 263 21.84 9.88 32.90
C ILE A 263 22.65 11.14 33.27
N LYS A 264 22.62 12.19 32.44
CA LYS A 264 23.35 13.45 32.71
C LYS A 264 22.56 14.44 33.58
N ASN A 265 21.26 14.19 33.80
CA ASN A 265 20.38 15.02 34.60
C ASN A 265 20.05 14.41 35.99
N ASP A 266 20.62 13.25 36.30
CA ASP A 266 20.71 12.66 37.65
C ASP A 266 22.15 12.81 38.16
#